data_AF-A0A9Q0BN28-F1
#
_entry.id   AF-A0A9Q0BN28-F1
#
_cell.length_a   1.000
_cell.length_b   1.000
_cell.length_c   1.000
_cell.angle_alpha   90.00
_cell.angle_beta   90.00
_cell.angle_gamma   90.00
#
_symmetry.space_group_name_H-M   'P 1'
#
loop_
_entity.id
_entity.type
_entity.pdbx_description
1 polymer ?
#
loop_
_entity_poly.entity_id
_entity_poly.type
_entity_poly.pdbx_seq_one_letter_code
_entity_poly.pdbx_strand_id
1 'polypeptide(L)'
;MASENLFAHEFSEEHDLELEQAMETEADEPGETEEPPEVVDETPDSPPEESTTEPLADKPVTVTNGHKPSADHEAKMTQLPLARIRNIMKLDPDMQVATNEAVFTVAKAVELFIASLSRESYTYTAQSKKKTIQKRDVEMAISAVDSLMFLDGAMNF
;
A
#
# COMPACT_ATOMS: atom_id res chain seq x y z
N MET A 1 -8.24 30.52 55.15
CA MET A 1 -8.95 30.11 53.92
C MET A 1 -8.07 30.53 52.77
N ALA A 2 -7.57 29.60 51.98
CA ALA A 2 -6.60 29.86 50.91
C ALA A 2 -6.88 28.90 49.76
N SER A 3 -7.33 29.43 48.61
CA SER A 3 -7.58 28.65 47.38
C SER A 3 -8.03 29.53 46.20
N GLU A 4 -7.26 30.56 45.84
CA GLU A 4 -7.34 31.19 44.50
C GLU A 4 -5.91 31.49 44.01
N ASN A 5 -5.70 31.45 42.68
CA ASN A 5 -4.41 31.55 41.96
C ASN A 5 -3.47 30.32 41.98
N LEU A 6 -3.80 29.29 41.20
CA LEU A 6 -2.87 28.21 40.82
C LEU A 6 -2.63 28.08 39.28
N PHE A 7 -3.31 28.90 38.45
CA PHE A 7 -3.32 28.76 36.98
C PHE A 7 -2.80 30.00 36.23
N ALA A 8 -1.70 30.60 36.71
CA ALA A 8 -1.23 31.89 36.21
C ALA A 8 0.22 31.91 35.65
N HIS A 9 0.89 30.76 35.45
CA HIS A 9 2.34 30.79 35.17
C HIS A 9 2.97 29.65 34.32
N GLU A 10 2.25 29.01 33.40
CA GLU A 10 2.87 28.05 32.44
C GLU A 10 2.38 28.22 30.99
N PHE A 11 2.26 29.46 30.52
CA PHE A 11 2.30 29.81 29.10
C PHE A 11 3.16 31.07 28.95
N SER A 12 4.47 30.87 28.76
CA SER A 12 5.42 31.92 28.36
C SER A 12 5.91 31.60 26.96
N GLU A 13 5.88 32.58 26.06
CA GLU A 13 6.27 32.45 24.64
C GLU A 13 7.79 32.33 24.45
N GLU A 14 8.57 32.21 25.52
CA GLU A 14 10.03 32.22 25.53
C GLU A 14 10.68 30.89 25.13
N HIS A 15 9.95 29.77 25.15
CA HIS A 15 10.48 28.43 24.81
C HIS A 15 10.58 28.16 23.30
N ASP A 16 9.82 28.87 22.44
CA ASP A 16 9.86 28.63 20.99
C ASP A 16 11.15 29.19 20.34
N LEU A 17 11.78 30.21 20.94
CA LEU A 17 13.00 30.84 20.42
C LEU A 17 14.25 29.97 20.52
N GLU A 18 14.33 29.04 21.49
CA GLU A 18 15.47 28.11 21.60
C GLU A 18 15.41 26.97 20.57
N LEU A 19 14.23 26.67 20.00
CA LEU A 19 14.06 25.57 19.05
C LEU A 19 14.44 25.96 17.61
N GLU A 20 14.18 27.20 17.19
CA GLU A 20 14.58 27.69 15.86
C GLU A 20 16.10 27.80 15.73
N GLN A 21 16.80 28.22 16.79
CA GLN A 21 18.26 28.42 16.76
C GLN A 21 19.07 27.11 16.65
N ALA A 22 18.44 25.95 16.92
CA ALA A 22 19.06 24.63 16.79
C ALA A 22 19.05 24.06 15.35
N MET A 23 18.39 24.71 14.39
CA MET A 23 18.22 24.22 13.02
C MET A 23 19.15 24.87 11.98
N GLU A 24 19.90 25.92 12.32
CA GLU A 24 20.72 26.69 11.36
C GLU A 24 22.17 26.15 11.16
N THR A 25 22.57 25.06 11.80
CA THR A 25 23.94 24.51 11.68
C THR A 25 23.98 23.03 11.33
N GLU A 26 23.78 22.68 10.04
CA GLU A 26 24.63 21.75 9.27
C GLU A 26 24.43 22.00 7.76
N ALA A 27 25.49 22.44 7.09
CA ALA A 27 25.62 22.57 5.64
C ALA A 27 27.07 22.19 5.23
N ASP A 28 27.30 21.92 3.94
CA ASP A 28 28.53 21.36 3.31
C ASP A 28 28.80 19.86 3.61
N GLU A 29 29.26 19.00 2.69
CA GLU A 29 29.73 19.16 1.28
C GLU A 29 29.52 17.83 0.45
N PRO A 30 29.79 17.79 -0.88
CA PRO A 30 29.29 16.76 -1.81
C PRO A 30 30.35 15.75 -2.35
N GLY A 31 29.87 14.80 -3.19
CA GLY A 31 30.66 13.86 -4.02
C GLY A 31 30.02 12.47 -4.08
N GLU A 32 30.15 11.62 -5.10
CA GLU A 32 30.71 11.73 -6.46
C GLU A 32 30.00 10.64 -7.33
N THR A 33 29.99 10.79 -8.66
CA THR A 33 29.49 9.78 -9.61
C THR A 33 30.53 8.70 -9.92
N GLU A 34 30.16 7.40 -9.92
CA GLU A 34 30.71 6.39 -10.85
C GLU A 34 29.72 5.23 -11.12
N GLU A 35 29.81 4.65 -12.32
CA GLU A 35 29.11 3.45 -12.84
C GLU A 35 30.07 2.76 -13.86
N PRO A 36 29.76 1.56 -14.39
CA PRO A 36 30.00 0.21 -13.87
C PRO A 36 31.28 -0.46 -14.45
N PRO A 37 31.54 -1.77 -14.20
CA PRO A 37 31.19 -2.82 -15.19
C PRO A 37 30.78 -4.18 -14.52
N GLU A 38 30.67 -5.39 -15.13
CA GLU A 38 31.00 -5.88 -16.50
C GLU A 38 30.06 -7.00 -17.07
N VAL A 39 30.34 -8.30 -16.87
CA VAL A 39 29.84 -9.45 -17.69
C VAL A 39 29.71 -10.80 -16.95
N VAL A 40 28.77 -11.65 -17.41
CA VAL A 40 28.94 -13.04 -17.99
C VAL A 40 27.53 -13.61 -18.27
N ASP A 41 27.22 -14.51 -19.21
CA ASP A 41 27.67 -14.97 -20.53
C ASP A 41 26.67 -16.11 -20.93
N GLU A 42 26.79 -16.66 -22.13
CA GLU A 42 26.19 -17.89 -22.67
C GLU A 42 24.72 -17.88 -23.16
N THR A 43 24.61 -17.92 -24.50
CA THR A 43 23.49 -18.50 -25.26
C THR A 43 23.71 -20.01 -25.42
N PRO A 44 22.66 -20.81 -25.71
CA PRO A 44 22.69 -21.44 -27.04
C PRO A 44 21.32 -21.67 -27.74
N ASP A 45 21.36 -21.40 -29.04
CA ASP A 45 20.81 -22.12 -30.21
C ASP A 45 19.36 -22.72 -30.30
N SER A 46 18.85 -22.50 -31.51
CA SER A 46 17.65 -22.87 -32.28
C SER A 46 17.21 -24.36 -32.25
N PRO A 47 16.00 -24.76 -32.73
CA PRO A 47 15.55 -24.60 -34.13
C PRO A 47 14.04 -24.21 -34.34
N PRO A 48 13.63 -23.86 -35.57
CA PRO A 48 12.25 -23.52 -35.92
C PRO A 48 11.44 -24.72 -36.44
N GLU A 49 10.11 -24.70 -36.26
CA GLU A 49 9.18 -25.54 -37.04
C GLU A 49 8.16 -24.69 -37.81
N GLU A 50 8.00 -25.05 -39.08
CA GLU A 50 7.10 -24.45 -40.06
C GLU A 50 5.89 -25.39 -40.24
N SER A 51 4.66 -24.87 -40.23
CA SER A 51 3.51 -25.65 -40.70
C SER A 51 2.47 -24.78 -41.37
N THR A 52 2.06 -25.21 -42.55
CA THR A 52 1.18 -24.50 -43.48
C THR A 52 -0.28 -24.91 -43.30
N THR A 53 -1.23 -23.98 -43.50
CA THR A 53 -2.42 -24.15 -44.36
C THR A 53 -3.37 -22.93 -44.30
N GLU A 54 -3.69 -22.37 -45.47
CA GLU A 54 -4.93 -21.63 -45.75
C GLU A 54 -6.05 -22.64 -46.18
N PRO A 55 -7.33 -22.29 -46.51
CA PRO A 55 -7.91 -20.95 -46.72
C PRO A 55 -9.39 -20.69 -46.28
N LEU A 56 -9.82 -19.44 -46.53
CA LEU A 56 -11.17 -18.98 -46.89
C LEU A 56 -12.32 -19.00 -45.84
N ALA A 57 -12.72 -17.80 -45.40
CA ALA A 57 -14.14 -17.39 -45.23
C ALA A 57 -14.26 -15.84 -45.23
N ASP A 58 -15.36 -15.31 -45.75
CA ASP A 58 -15.55 -13.89 -46.08
C ASP A 58 -15.57 -12.90 -44.90
N LYS A 59 -15.09 -11.68 -45.18
CA LYS A 59 -15.31 -10.49 -44.34
C LYS A 59 -16.70 -9.89 -44.60
N PRO A 60 -17.42 -9.46 -43.56
CA PRO A 60 -18.19 -8.23 -43.60
C PRO A 60 -17.39 -7.09 -42.96
N VAL A 61 -17.03 -6.08 -43.75
CA VAL A 61 -16.34 -4.88 -43.26
C VAL A 61 -17.33 -4.04 -42.44
N THR A 62 -17.17 -4.03 -41.11
CA THR A 62 -17.81 -3.03 -40.26
C THR A 62 -16.79 -1.96 -39.90
N VAL A 63 -16.99 -0.74 -40.42
CA VAL A 63 -16.13 0.40 -40.12
C VAL A 63 -16.47 0.94 -38.74
N THR A 64 -15.56 0.76 -37.78
CA THR A 64 -15.56 1.53 -36.53
C THR A 64 -14.19 2.16 -36.31
N ASN A 65 -14.06 3.42 -36.70
CA ASN A 65 -12.98 4.28 -36.20
C ASN A 65 -13.12 4.43 -34.68
N GLY A 66 -12.00 4.45 -33.96
CA GLY A 66 -11.94 5.03 -32.61
C GLY A 66 -11.13 4.21 -31.61
N HIS A 67 -9.92 4.70 -31.33
CA HIS A 67 -9.15 4.47 -30.10
C HIS A 67 -9.08 3.03 -29.55
N LYS A 68 -7.95 2.38 -29.84
CA LYS A 68 -7.35 1.42 -28.90
C LYS A 68 -6.99 2.21 -27.62
N PRO A 69 -7.66 2.01 -26.46
CA PRO A 69 -7.15 2.56 -25.22
C PRO A 69 -5.78 1.91 -24.96
N SER A 70 -4.78 2.72 -24.64
CA SER A 70 -3.48 2.25 -24.16
C SER A 70 -3.72 1.49 -22.85
N ALA A 71 -3.52 0.17 -22.91
CA ALA A 71 -3.91 -0.78 -21.85
C ALA A 71 -3.17 -0.62 -20.51
N ASP A 72 -2.25 0.35 -20.44
CA ASP A 72 -1.37 0.62 -19.31
C ASP A 72 -1.79 1.84 -18.48
N HIS A 73 -2.80 2.62 -18.91
CA HIS A 73 -3.13 3.90 -18.24
C HIS A 73 -4.63 4.16 -17.94
N GLU A 74 -5.52 3.20 -18.14
CA GLU A 74 -6.69 3.09 -17.26
C GLU A 74 -6.19 2.56 -15.91
N ALA A 75 -5.91 3.49 -15.00
CA ALA A 75 -5.45 3.17 -13.66
C ALA A 75 -6.40 2.16 -13.01
N LYS A 76 -5.89 0.96 -12.67
CA LYS A 76 -6.65 -0.10 -12.01
C LYS A 76 -7.34 0.49 -10.80
N MET A 77 -8.67 0.59 -10.85
CA MET A 77 -9.46 1.33 -9.84
C MET A 77 -9.29 0.74 -8.42
N THR A 78 -8.86 -0.51 -8.36
CA THR A 78 -8.36 -1.21 -7.16
C THR A 78 -6.97 -1.78 -7.45
N GLN A 79 -6.09 -1.75 -6.45
CA GLN A 79 -4.82 -2.47 -6.46
C GLN A 79 -5.01 -3.96 -6.16
N LEU A 80 -6.11 -4.31 -5.47
CA LEU A 80 -6.44 -5.68 -5.11
C LEU A 80 -7.19 -6.42 -6.24
N PRO A 81 -6.90 -7.72 -6.48
CA PRO A 81 -7.57 -8.50 -7.52
C PRO A 81 -9.00 -8.89 -7.10
N LEU A 82 -10.00 -8.28 -7.73
CA LEU A 82 -11.43 -8.47 -7.45
C LEU A 82 -11.88 -9.93 -7.44
N ALA A 83 -11.29 -10.78 -8.30
CA ALA A 83 -11.58 -12.22 -8.31
C ALA A 83 -11.20 -12.92 -7.00
N ARG A 84 -10.06 -12.56 -6.39
CA ARG A 84 -9.64 -13.13 -5.11
C ARG A 84 -10.54 -12.68 -3.97
N ILE A 85 -10.93 -11.40 -3.96
CA ILE A 85 -11.87 -10.84 -2.98
C ILE A 85 -13.21 -11.55 -3.06
N ARG A 86 -13.80 -11.69 -4.26
CA ARG A 86 -15.05 -12.44 -4.46
C ARG A 86 -14.97 -13.87 -3.94
N ASN A 87 -13.83 -14.54 -4.14
CA ASN A 87 -13.63 -15.90 -3.64
C ASN A 87 -13.49 -15.97 -2.12
N ILE A 88 -12.92 -14.94 -1.47
CA ILE A 88 -12.85 -14.84 0.00
C ILE A 88 -14.23 -14.56 0.59
N MET A 89 -14.99 -13.63 0.01
CA MET A 89 -16.37 -13.33 0.43
C MET A 89 -17.26 -14.57 0.40
N LYS A 90 -17.10 -15.43 -0.62
CA LYS A 90 -17.81 -16.71 -0.79
C LYS A 90 -17.29 -17.87 0.08
N LEU A 91 -16.37 -17.63 1.01
CA LEU A 91 -16.05 -18.62 2.06
C LEU A 91 -17.13 -18.66 3.15
N ASP A 92 -17.94 -17.62 3.26
CA ASP A 92 -19.15 -17.59 4.08
C ASP A 92 -20.22 -18.51 3.47
N PRO A 93 -20.67 -19.57 4.18
CA PRO A 93 -21.68 -20.51 3.66
C PRO A 93 -23.05 -19.86 3.43
N ASP A 94 -23.37 -18.75 4.11
CA ASP A 94 -24.65 -18.06 3.97
C ASP A 94 -24.63 -17.04 2.80
N MET A 95 -23.47 -16.76 2.21
CA MET A 95 -23.33 -15.82 1.09
C MET A 95 -23.67 -16.44 -0.27
N GLN A 96 -24.91 -16.28 -0.72
CA GLN A 96 -25.37 -16.76 -2.03
C GLN A 96 -24.79 -15.97 -3.22
N VAL A 97 -24.81 -14.64 -3.17
CA VAL A 97 -24.44 -13.76 -4.30
C VAL A 97 -23.53 -12.63 -3.83
N ALA A 98 -22.41 -12.46 -4.53
CA ALA A 98 -21.50 -11.32 -4.36
C ALA A 98 -21.53 -10.46 -5.64
N THR A 99 -22.22 -9.32 -5.60
CA THR A 99 -22.35 -8.39 -6.73
C THR A 99 -21.02 -7.70 -7.02
N ASN A 100 -20.81 -7.24 -8.26
CA ASN A 100 -19.55 -6.58 -8.63
C ASN A 100 -19.31 -5.28 -7.86
N GLU A 101 -20.38 -4.52 -7.57
CA GLU A 101 -20.31 -3.29 -6.75
C GLU A 101 -19.90 -3.58 -5.30
N ALA A 102 -20.46 -4.64 -4.68
CA ALA A 102 -20.07 -5.05 -3.33
C ALA A 102 -18.60 -5.51 -3.29
N VAL A 103 -18.18 -6.33 -4.25
CA VAL A 103 -16.77 -6.78 -4.37
C VAL A 103 -15.81 -5.61 -4.56
N PHE A 104 -16.19 -4.61 -5.37
CA PHE A 104 -15.40 -3.38 -5.56
C PHE A 104 -15.35 -2.51 -4.29
N THR A 105 -16.47 -2.34 -3.60
CA THR A 105 -16.54 -1.59 -2.33
C THR A 105 -15.67 -2.23 -1.26
N VAL A 106 -15.74 -3.56 -1.12
CA VAL A 106 -14.86 -4.32 -0.22
C VAL A 106 -13.39 -4.15 -0.60
N ALA A 107 -13.04 -4.15 -1.89
CA ALA A 107 -11.67 -3.91 -2.33
C ALA A 107 -11.13 -2.54 -1.88
N LYS A 108 -11.91 -1.46 -2.07
CA LYS A 108 -11.53 -0.12 -1.60
C LYS A 108 -11.47 -0.03 -0.07
N ALA A 109 -12.38 -0.69 0.64
CA ALA A 109 -12.36 -0.75 2.10
C ALA A 109 -11.11 -1.47 2.62
N VAL A 110 -10.71 -2.59 2.01
CA VAL A 110 -9.51 -3.35 2.40
C VAL A 110 -8.22 -2.55 2.12
N GLU A 111 -8.15 -1.78 1.03
CA GLU A 111 -7.01 -0.88 0.77
C GLU A 111 -6.86 0.19 1.87
N LEU A 112 -7.96 0.84 2.26
CA LEU A 112 -7.98 1.82 3.35
C LEU A 112 -7.66 1.18 4.71
N PHE A 113 -8.18 -0.03 4.96
CA PHE A 113 -7.92 -0.80 6.16
C PHE A 113 -6.43 -1.19 6.29
N ILE A 114 -5.79 -1.66 5.22
CA ILE A 114 -4.35 -1.98 5.21
C ILE A 114 -3.53 -0.72 5.52
N ALA A 115 -3.86 0.42 4.90
CA ALA A 115 -3.17 1.68 5.18
C ALA A 115 -3.36 2.13 6.64
N SER A 116 -4.57 2.01 7.18
CA SER A 116 -4.88 2.35 8.58
C SER A 116 -4.16 1.44 9.57
N LEU A 117 -4.24 0.12 9.40
CA LEU A 117 -3.57 -0.87 10.25
C LEU A 117 -2.04 -0.70 10.21
N SER A 118 -1.48 -0.42 9.03
CA SER A 118 -0.03 -0.17 8.87
C SER A 118 0.39 1.09 9.62
N ARG A 119 -0.38 2.17 9.52
CA ARG A 119 -0.12 3.42 10.24
C ARG A 119 -0.21 3.23 11.75
N GLU A 120 -1.23 2.52 12.23
CA GLU A 120 -1.46 2.26 13.65
C GLU A 120 -0.32 1.41 14.24
N SER A 121 0.02 0.30 13.57
CA SER A 121 1.14 -0.57 13.95
C SER A 121 2.47 0.18 13.99
N TYR A 122 2.70 1.08 13.02
CA TYR A 122 3.91 1.89 12.97
C TYR A 122 4.05 2.85 14.15
N THR A 123 2.96 3.28 14.81
CA THR A 123 3.07 4.13 16.01
C THR A 123 3.86 3.41 17.11
N TYR A 124 3.65 2.11 17.32
CA TYR A 124 4.37 1.29 18.29
C TYR A 124 5.80 0.99 17.85
N THR A 125 6.02 0.76 16.55
CA THR A 125 7.36 0.62 15.97
C THR A 125 8.19 1.88 16.24
N ALA A 126 7.63 3.07 15.97
CA ALA A 126 8.28 4.37 16.17
C ALA A 126 8.54 4.69 17.64
N GLN A 127 7.59 4.39 18.54
CA GLN A 127 7.80 4.48 20.01
C GLN A 127 9.01 3.67 20.47
N SER A 128 9.24 2.50 19.86
CA SER A 128 10.43 1.67 20.14
C SER A 128 11.72 2.11 19.40
N LYS A 129 11.72 3.29 18.77
CA LYS A 129 12.83 3.87 17.99
C LYS A 129 13.32 2.96 16.83
N LYS A 130 12.42 2.14 16.28
CA LYS A 130 12.69 1.26 15.13
C LYS A 130 12.03 1.82 13.86
N LYS A 131 12.48 1.32 12.70
CA LYS A 131 11.90 1.61 11.38
C LYS A 131 11.21 0.40 10.72
N THR A 132 11.35 -0.79 11.31
CA THR A 132 10.81 -2.06 10.79
C THR A 132 9.66 -2.52 11.67
N ILE A 133 8.44 -2.61 11.11
CA ILE A 133 7.26 -3.11 11.82
C ILE A 133 7.48 -4.60 12.16
N GLN A 134 7.20 -4.97 13.41
CA GLN A 134 7.28 -6.34 13.91
C GLN A 134 5.88 -6.89 14.26
N LYS A 135 5.71 -8.21 14.32
CA LYS A 135 4.46 -8.88 14.71
C LYS A 135 3.83 -8.27 15.98
N ARG A 136 4.65 -8.07 17.02
CA ARG A 136 4.25 -7.45 18.30
C ARG A 136 3.68 -6.04 18.15
N ASP A 137 4.12 -5.28 17.14
CA ASP A 137 3.66 -3.90 16.93
C ASP A 137 2.23 -3.89 16.37
N VAL A 138 1.89 -4.89 15.55
CA VAL A 138 0.52 -5.16 15.06
C VAL A 138 -0.38 -5.68 16.18
N GLU A 139 0.12 -6.59 17.01
CA GLU A 139 -0.60 -7.13 18.18
C GLU A 139 -0.96 -6.02 19.19
N MET A 140 -0.05 -5.08 19.45
CA MET A 140 -0.32 -3.91 20.29
C MET A 140 -1.36 -2.97 19.65
N ALA A 141 -1.29 -2.73 18.34
CA ALA A 141 -2.29 -1.91 17.63
C ALA A 141 -3.70 -2.54 17.69
N ILE A 142 -3.82 -3.86 17.49
CA ILE A 142 -5.08 -4.59 17.62
C ILE A 142 -5.65 -4.48 19.04
N SER A 143 -4.78 -4.56 20.05
CA SER A 143 -5.17 -4.51 21.47
C SER A 143 -5.59 -3.11 21.95
N ALA A 144 -5.16 -2.04 21.25
CA ALA A 144 -5.37 -0.65 21.67
C ALA A 144 -6.51 0.07 20.94
N VAL A 145 -7.01 -0.50 19.83
CA VAL A 145 -8.05 0.11 19.00
C VAL A 145 -9.24 -0.83 18.90
N ASP A 146 -10.34 -0.50 19.59
CA ASP A 146 -11.55 -1.33 19.67
C ASP A 146 -12.08 -1.81 18.30
N SER A 147 -11.98 -0.97 17.26
CA SER A 147 -12.43 -1.32 15.90
C SER A 147 -11.53 -2.35 15.18
N LEU A 148 -10.35 -2.66 15.72
CA LEU A 148 -9.45 -3.73 15.27
C LEU A 148 -9.63 -5.03 16.08
N MET A 149 -10.42 -5.05 17.15
CA MET A 149 -10.59 -6.22 18.03
C MET A 149 -11.08 -7.50 17.31
N PHE A 150 -11.73 -7.36 16.15
CA PHE A 150 -12.10 -8.51 15.30
C PHE A 150 -10.89 -9.30 14.74
N LEU A 151 -9.68 -8.76 14.88
CA LEU A 151 -8.41 -9.40 14.52
C LEU A 151 -7.72 -10.08 15.72
N ASP A 152 -8.30 -10.05 16.92
CA ASP A 152 -7.71 -10.73 18.07
C ASP A 152 -7.54 -12.23 17.79
N GLY A 153 -6.41 -12.78 18.22
CA GLY A 153 -5.98 -14.14 17.90
C GLY A 153 -5.57 -14.40 16.44
N ALA A 154 -5.85 -13.51 15.47
CA ALA A 154 -5.57 -13.75 14.05
C ALA A 154 -4.07 -13.89 13.71
N MET A 155 -3.19 -13.43 14.60
CA MET A 155 -1.74 -13.54 14.47
C MET A 155 -1.15 -14.84 15.07
N ASN A 156 -1.96 -15.74 15.61
CA ASN A 156 -1.49 -16.94 16.35
C ASN A 156 -1.38 -18.19 15.47
N PHE A 157 -0.54 -18.11 14.43
CA PHE A 157 -0.21 -19.20 13.50
C PHE A 157 1.24 -19.68 13.62
#